data_AF-T0CG72-F1
#
_entry.id   AF-T0CG72-F1
#
_cell.length_a   1.000
_cell.length_b   1.000
_cell.length_c   1.000
_cell.angle_alpha   90.00
_cell.angle_beta   90.00
_cell.angle_gamma   90.00
#
_symmetry.space_group_name_H-M   'P 1'
#
loop_
_entity.id
_entity.type
_entity.pdbx_description
1 polymer ?
#
loop_
_entity_poly.entity_id
_entity_poly.type
_entity_poly.pdbx_seq_one_letter_code
_entity_poly.pdbx_strand_id
1 'polypeptide(L)'
;MGKYFALILINLNLFASFGGLGGMGGFGPDIDHNPTYRHRSQNQKVEVAKCSISRGDQNFDLNKTNYQLDELFALVSSTNKGKEVINKIKALLERGELKIRNLSQYERQRRGLSQRTSALYDFTMETPTIFLGFEDELGLVAHFFVHEATHALDDLIPQEYEVDMIYYNTFKDFQRLFGLDREPMKELTSYETSKMYEIYELKERNRTQHAYRAERFAFDQQGIFTSQVLEANDCYEEYISQHRERNKLKLYRHTPDDHIFNAYDINKDYL
;
A
#
# COMPACT_ATOMS: atom_id res chain seq x y z
N MET A 1 -18.10 -42.37 -31.69
CA MET A 1 -17.81 -42.20 -30.26
C MET A 1 -16.31 -42.32 -30.06
N GLY A 2 -15.61 -41.21 -29.87
CA GLY A 2 -14.18 -41.19 -29.61
C GLY A 2 -13.86 -40.00 -28.71
N LYS A 3 -13.49 -40.30 -27.46
CA LYS A 3 -13.03 -39.34 -26.47
C LYS A 3 -11.61 -38.91 -26.85
N TYR A 4 -11.38 -37.61 -27.05
CA TYR A 4 -10.04 -37.03 -27.00
C TYR A 4 -10.11 -35.74 -26.17
N PHE A 5 -9.79 -35.89 -24.89
CA PHE A 5 -9.27 -34.80 -24.08
C PHE A 5 -7.80 -34.64 -24.47
N ALA A 6 -7.49 -33.61 -25.27
CA ALA A 6 -6.13 -33.18 -25.49
C ALA A 6 -5.87 -31.98 -24.56
N LEU A 7 -5.29 -32.27 -23.40
CA LEU A 7 -4.56 -31.29 -22.60
C LEU A 7 -3.37 -30.81 -23.45
N ILE A 8 -3.48 -29.62 -24.02
CA ILE A 8 -2.35 -28.95 -24.64
C ILE A 8 -1.52 -28.34 -23.52
N LEU A 9 -0.40 -29.01 -23.23
CA LEU A 9 0.77 -28.46 -22.57
C LEU A 9 1.26 -27.25 -23.38
N ILE A 10 1.03 -26.05 -22.87
CA ILE A 10 1.71 -24.85 -23.38
C ILE A 10 3.05 -24.77 -22.65
N ASN A 11 4.12 -24.91 -23.43
CA ASN A 11 5.51 -24.68 -23.05
C ASN A 11 5.66 -23.25 -22.47
N LEU A 12 5.89 -23.14 -21.16
CA LEU A 12 6.30 -21.91 -20.50
C LEU A 12 7.81 -21.73 -20.70
N ASN A 13 8.20 -21.16 -21.83
CA ASN A 13 9.52 -20.59 -22.04
C ASN A 13 9.39 -19.40 -22.98
N LEU A 14 9.17 -18.20 -22.44
CA LEU A 14 9.37 -16.93 -23.13
C LEU A 14 9.85 -15.89 -22.12
N PHE A 15 11.18 -15.78 -22.00
CA PHE A 15 11.82 -14.52 -21.64
C PHE A 15 11.54 -13.51 -22.77
N ALA A 16 10.90 -12.39 -22.45
CA ALA A 16 10.93 -11.19 -23.27
C ALA A 16 10.89 -9.94 -22.38
N SER A 17 12.03 -9.26 -22.35
CA SER A 17 12.21 -7.85 -22.00
C SER A 17 11.44 -6.94 -22.99
N PHE A 18 11.41 -5.64 -22.67
CA PHE A 18 10.85 -4.47 -23.39
C PHE A 18 9.41 -4.09 -22.99
N GLY A 19 9.09 -2.88 -22.54
CA GLY A 19 9.75 -1.59 -22.75
C GLY A 19 9.10 -0.84 -23.92
N GLY A 20 8.03 -0.10 -23.63
CA GLY A 20 7.53 1.05 -24.38
C GLY A 20 6.91 0.82 -25.76
N LEU A 21 5.57 0.86 -25.84
CA LEU A 21 4.79 1.55 -26.89
C LEU A 21 3.32 1.60 -26.44
N GLY A 22 2.74 2.79 -26.54
CA GLY A 22 1.54 3.20 -25.81
C GLY A 22 0.25 2.44 -26.14
N GLY A 23 -0.57 2.29 -25.10
CA GLY A 23 -1.90 1.71 -25.14
C GLY A 23 -2.34 1.41 -23.72
N MET A 24 -3.33 2.17 -23.22
CA MET A 24 -4.02 2.04 -21.93
C MET A 24 -3.94 0.63 -21.30
N GLY A 25 -3.08 0.49 -20.29
CA GLY A 25 -2.80 -0.79 -19.63
C GLY A 25 -1.46 -0.74 -18.90
N GLY A 26 -1.35 0.17 -17.93
CA GLY A 26 -0.16 0.30 -17.10
C GLY A 26 -0.20 -0.69 -15.94
N PHE A 27 0.78 -1.57 -15.87
CA PHE A 27 1.15 -2.27 -14.66
C PHE A 27 2.11 -1.42 -13.82
N GLY A 28 1.84 -1.37 -12.51
CA GLY A 28 2.63 -0.76 -11.43
C GLY A 28 2.16 0.65 -11.06
N PRO A 29 2.31 1.15 -9.82
CA PRO A 29 2.36 0.51 -8.49
C PRO A 29 0.90 0.33 -7.99
N ASP A 30 0.68 0.14 -6.70
CA ASP A 30 -0.64 0.18 -6.03
C ASP A 30 -1.70 1.04 -6.77
N ILE A 31 -2.87 0.45 -7.06
CA ILE A 31 -3.89 1.04 -7.95
C ILE A 31 -4.53 2.31 -7.32
N ASP A 32 -4.27 2.57 -6.03
CA ASP A 32 -4.64 3.78 -5.30
C ASP A 32 -3.70 4.99 -5.54
N HIS A 33 -2.60 4.80 -6.29
CA HIS A 33 -1.56 5.81 -6.58
C HIS A 33 -1.39 6.14 -8.08
N ASN A 34 -2.40 5.91 -8.93
CA ASN A 34 -2.35 6.33 -10.34
C ASN A 34 -2.04 7.85 -10.48
N PRO A 35 -0.85 8.24 -10.99
CA PRO A 35 -0.41 9.64 -11.04
C PRO A 35 -1.19 10.49 -12.05
N THR A 36 -1.96 9.85 -12.95
CA THR A 36 -2.58 10.55 -14.09
C THR A 36 -3.94 11.19 -13.78
N TYR A 37 -4.55 10.90 -12.62
CA TYR A 37 -5.92 11.33 -12.31
C TYR A 37 -6.10 12.21 -11.06
N ARG A 38 -5.05 12.52 -10.30
CA ARG A 38 -5.20 13.38 -9.11
C ARG A 38 -4.76 14.82 -9.39
N HIS A 39 -5.74 15.72 -9.37
CA HIS A 39 -5.55 17.17 -9.38
C HIS A 39 -4.53 17.61 -8.33
N ARG A 40 -3.56 18.43 -8.77
CA ARG A 40 -2.65 19.21 -7.90
C ARG A 40 -3.47 19.94 -6.83
N SER A 41 -3.39 19.52 -5.58
CA SER A 41 -3.86 20.33 -4.46
C SER A 41 -2.90 20.22 -3.27
N GLN A 42 -2.26 21.36 -2.97
CA GLN A 42 -1.43 21.72 -1.80
C GLN A 42 -0.46 20.66 -1.24
N ASN A 43 0.81 20.85 -1.61
CA ASN A 43 1.90 19.87 -1.57
C ASN A 43 2.75 19.82 -0.28
N GLN A 44 2.44 20.51 0.80
CA GLN A 44 3.32 20.51 1.99
C GLN A 44 2.52 20.32 3.28
N LYS A 45 3.07 19.52 4.21
CA LYS A 45 2.54 19.39 5.57
C LYS A 45 2.73 20.74 6.29
N VAL A 46 1.69 21.17 6.99
CA VAL A 46 1.73 22.31 7.91
C VAL A 46 2.41 21.88 9.20
N GLU A 47 3.34 22.70 9.69
CA GLU A 47 4.03 22.46 10.95
C GLU A 47 3.04 22.36 12.15
N VAL A 48 3.37 21.49 13.09
CA VAL A 48 2.68 21.34 14.37
C VAL A 48 3.60 21.72 15.53
N ALA A 49 3.06 21.85 16.74
CA ALA A 49 3.86 22.13 17.93
C ALA A 49 4.95 21.07 18.15
N LYS A 50 6.13 21.51 18.61
CA LYS A 50 7.23 20.61 18.94
C LYS A 50 6.85 19.70 20.10
N CYS A 51 7.13 18.41 19.97
CA CYS A 51 6.91 17.43 21.02
C CYS A 51 8.17 16.59 21.26
N SER A 52 8.64 16.62 22.50
CA SER A 52 9.76 15.79 22.98
C SER A 52 9.24 14.89 24.09
N ILE A 53 9.46 13.58 23.96
CA ILE A 53 8.95 12.57 24.88
C ILE A 53 10.09 11.72 25.44
N SER A 54 9.90 11.19 26.65
CA SER A 54 10.82 10.21 27.26
C SER A 54 10.19 8.82 27.20
N ARG A 55 10.95 7.82 26.75
CA ARG A 55 10.55 6.41 26.76
C ARG A 55 11.72 5.57 27.28
N GLY A 56 11.57 5.05 28.51
CA GLY A 56 12.71 4.45 29.22
C GLY A 56 13.83 5.47 29.38
N ASP A 57 15.06 5.08 29.02
CA ASP A 57 16.26 5.92 29.14
C ASP A 57 16.52 6.80 27.89
N GLN A 58 15.58 6.84 26.94
CA GLN A 58 15.74 7.57 25.69
C GLN A 58 14.74 8.72 25.57
N ASN A 59 15.21 9.82 24.98
CA ASN A 59 14.39 10.96 24.62
C ASN A 59 14.21 11.01 23.11
N PHE A 60 12.99 11.28 22.66
CA PHE A 60 12.62 11.35 21.26
C PHE A 60 11.99 12.71 20.96
N ASP A 61 12.57 13.42 19.98
CA ASP A 61 11.95 14.60 19.39
C ASP A 61 11.07 14.16 18.22
N LEU A 62 9.75 14.17 18.39
CA LEU A 62 8.82 13.62 17.39
C LEU A 62 8.87 14.36 16.05
N ASN A 63 9.11 15.68 16.09
CA ASN A 63 9.23 16.50 14.89
C ASN A 63 10.60 16.39 14.22
N LYS A 64 11.52 15.57 14.73
CA LYS A 64 12.85 15.41 14.15
C LYS A 64 12.73 14.84 12.74
N THR A 65 13.33 15.55 11.79
CA THR A 65 13.59 15.04 10.44
C THR A 65 15.05 14.59 10.33
N ASN A 66 15.40 13.87 9.26
CA ASN A 66 16.72 13.28 9.05
C ASN A 66 17.15 12.34 10.21
N TYR A 67 16.18 11.64 10.78
CA TYR A 67 16.40 10.64 11.82
C TYR A 67 17.10 9.39 11.25
N GLN A 68 17.75 8.60 12.10
CA GLN A 68 18.35 7.32 11.71
C GLN A 68 17.34 6.18 11.85
N LEU A 69 17.49 5.12 11.05
CA LEU A 69 16.59 3.95 11.13
C LEU A 69 16.52 3.36 12.53
N ASP A 70 17.65 3.29 13.24
CA ASP A 70 17.70 2.80 14.63
C ASP A 70 16.90 3.67 15.60
N GLU A 71 16.81 4.99 15.35
CA GLU A 71 15.99 5.89 16.16
C GLU A 71 14.49 5.61 15.95
N LEU A 72 14.07 5.40 14.70
CA LEU A 72 12.71 4.99 14.37
C LEU A 72 12.36 3.65 15.04
N PHE A 73 13.25 2.67 14.91
CA PHE A 73 13.04 1.35 15.50
C PHE A 73 12.97 1.42 17.02
N ALA A 74 13.80 2.24 17.65
CA ALA A 74 13.76 2.46 19.09
C ALA A 74 12.45 3.11 19.54
N LEU A 75 11.98 4.15 18.83
CA LEU A 75 10.70 4.80 19.12
C LEU A 75 9.53 3.82 18.99
N VAL A 76 9.45 3.09 17.88
CA VAL A 76 8.39 2.09 17.65
C VAL A 76 8.43 1.01 18.73
N SER A 77 9.64 0.55 19.09
CA SER A 77 9.86 -0.44 20.16
C SER A 77 9.58 0.07 21.58
N SER A 78 9.13 1.32 21.76
CA SER A 78 8.67 1.80 23.07
C SER A 78 7.35 1.17 23.52
N THR A 79 6.61 0.53 22.61
CA THR A 79 5.33 -0.15 22.88
C THR A 79 5.43 -1.66 22.69
N ASN A 80 4.51 -2.44 23.28
CA ASN A 80 4.51 -3.89 23.12
C ASN A 80 4.23 -4.32 21.67
N LYS A 81 3.25 -3.68 21.02
CA LYS A 81 2.92 -3.96 19.61
C LYS A 81 4.08 -3.57 18.69
N GLY A 82 4.70 -2.41 18.92
CA GLY A 82 5.85 -1.98 18.12
C GLY A 82 7.07 -2.90 18.29
N LYS A 83 7.36 -3.38 19.51
CA LYS A 83 8.42 -4.40 19.73
C LYS A 83 8.17 -5.67 18.92
N GLU A 84 6.93 -6.16 18.91
CA GLU A 84 6.55 -7.34 18.13
C GLU A 84 6.84 -7.15 16.64
N VAL A 85 6.38 -6.03 16.08
CA VAL A 85 6.58 -5.67 14.66
C VAL A 85 8.08 -5.55 14.35
N ILE A 86 8.83 -4.79 15.16
CA ILE A 86 10.27 -4.56 14.92
C ILE A 86 11.06 -5.87 14.98
N ASN A 87 10.77 -6.77 15.90
CA ASN A 87 11.46 -8.05 15.99
C ASN A 87 11.27 -8.89 14.72
N LYS A 88 10.04 -8.95 14.20
CA LYS A 88 9.74 -9.68 12.95
C LYS A 88 10.38 -9.01 11.73
N ILE A 89 10.30 -7.68 11.64
CA ILE A 89 10.91 -6.91 10.54
C ILE A 89 12.44 -7.05 10.54
N LYS A 90 13.09 -7.00 11.71
CA LYS A 90 14.54 -7.21 11.81
C LYS A 90 14.94 -8.59 11.31
N ALA A 91 14.20 -9.64 11.67
CA ALA A 91 14.46 -10.98 11.15
C ALA A 91 14.36 -11.05 9.61
N LEU A 92 13.36 -10.40 9.00
CA LEU A 92 13.24 -10.32 7.53
C LEU A 92 14.40 -9.55 6.89
N LEU A 93 14.84 -8.45 7.50
CA LEU A 93 15.98 -7.66 7.03
C LEU A 93 17.29 -8.46 7.11
N GLU A 94 17.52 -9.18 8.21
CA GLU A 94 18.70 -10.02 8.42
C GLU A 94 18.78 -11.19 7.43
N ARG A 95 17.63 -11.77 7.06
CA ARG A 95 17.53 -12.81 6.03
C ARG A 95 17.60 -12.27 4.60
N GLY A 96 17.56 -10.95 4.41
CA GLY A 96 17.53 -10.31 3.09
C GLY A 96 16.19 -10.49 2.34
N GLU A 97 15.13 -10.88 3.05
CA GLU A 97 13.77 -11.08 2.51
C GLU A 97 12.99 -9.76 2.43
N LEU A 98 13.48 -8.71 3.09
CA LEU A 98 12.91 -7.37 3.10
C LEU A 98 14.03 -6.34 2.98
N LYS A 99 13.75 -5.21 2.32
CA LYS A 99 14.63 -4.04 2.29
C LYS A 99 13.93 -2.80 2.85
N ILE A 100 14.71 -1.88 3.38
CA ILE A 100 14.25 -0.53 3.72
C ILE A 100 15.00 0.47 2.83
N ARG A 101 14.26 1.40 2.22
CA ARG A 101 14.81 2.46 1.35
C ARG A 101 14.26 3.83 1.71
N ASN A 102 14.98 4.88 1.33
CA ASN A 102 14.49 6.24 1.50
C ASN A 102 13.34 6.53 0.51
N LEU A 103 12.19 6.94 1.04
CA LEU A 103 11.12 7.57 0.28
C LEU A 103 11.51 9.02 0.03
N SER A 104 12.39 9.25 -0.94
CA SER A 104 12.82 10.60 -1.32
C SER A 104 11.72 11.35 -2.08
N GLN A 105 11.88 12.66 -2.27
CA GLN A 105 11.01 13.44 -3.15
C GLN A 105 10.95 12.86 -4.58
N TYR A 106 12.09 12.38 -5.09
CA TYR A 106 12.17 11.72 -6.40
C TYR A 106 11.31 10.45 -6.44
N GLU A 107 11.43 9.58 -5.42
CA GLU A 107 10.64 8.35 -5.36
C GLU A 107 9.14 8.64 -5.25
N ARG A 108 8.73 9.64 -4.45
CA ARG A 108 7.33 10.08 -4.39
C ARG A 108 6.83 10.54 -5.77
N GLN A 109 7.57 11.41 -6.45
CA GLN A 109 7.19 11.93 -7.77
C GLN A 109 7.09 10.83 -8.83
N ARG A 110 8.10 9.95 -8.89
CA ARG A 110 8.13 8.82 -9.82
C ARG A 110 6.94 7.87 -9.64
N ARG A 111 6.46 7.72 -8.40
CA ARG A 111 5.34 6.85 -8.04
C ARG A 111 3.98 7.57 -7.98
N GLY A 112 3.92 8.88 -8.28
CA GLY A 112 2.69 9.66 -8.17
C GLY A 112 2.17 9.88 -6.76
N LEU A 113 3.01 9.69 -5.74
CA LEU A 113 2.63 9.83 -4.34
C LEU A 113 2.57 11.30 -3.93
N SER A 114 1.64 11.62 -3.04
CA SER A 114 1.60 12.94 -2.41
C SER A 114 2.77 13.12 -1.43
N GLN A 115 3.13 14.37 -1.12
CA GLN A 115 4.10 14.67 -0.05
C GLN A 115 3.60 14.32 1.36
N ARG A 116 2.33 13.90 1.50
CA ARG A 116 1.78 13.43 2.78
C ARG A 116 2.12 11.97 3.05
N THR A 117 2.42 11.19 2.00
CA THR A 117 2.83 9.79 2.11
C THR A 117 4.22 9.73 2.75
N SER A 118 4.28 9.16 3.95
CA SER A 118 5.51 9.14 4.77
C SER A 118 6.17 7.76 4.84
N ALA A 119 5.41 6.72 4.47
CA ALA A 119 5.90 5.38 4.26
C ALA A 119 5.10 4.72 3.14
N LEU A 120 5.64 3.65 2.55
CA LEU A 120 4.98 2.80 1.55
C LEU A 120 5.63 1.41 1.57
N TYR A 121 4.84 0.35 1.59
CA TYR A 121 5.31 -0.99 1.30
C TYR A 121 5.09 -1.38 -0.18
N ASP A 122 6.07 -2.06 -0.77
CA ASP A 122 6.02 -2.55 -2.14
C ASP A 122 6.56 -3.98 -2.20
N PHE A 123 5.64 -4.96 -2.22
CA PHE A 123 5.97 -6.38 -2.31
C PHE A 123 6.31 -6.84 -3.73
N THR A 124 6.07 -6.00 -4.75
CA THR A 124 6.27 -6.36 -6.17
C THR A 124 7.71 -6.20 -6.63
N MET A 125 8.56 -5.58 -5.79
CA MET A 125 9.99 -5.46 -6.06
C MET A 125 10.69 -6.82 -5.95
N GLU A 126 11.83 -6.97 -6.64
CA GLU A 126 12.68 -8.18 -6.57
C GLU A 126 12.96 -8.63 -5.13
N THR A 127 13.16 -7.66 -4.24
CA THR A 127 13.04 -7.89 -2.80
C THR A 127 11.97 -6.94 -2.28
N PRO A 128 10.92 -7.44 -1.61
CA PRO A 128 9.92 -6.60 -0.97
C PRO A 128 10.57 -5.45 -0.20
N THR A 129 10.04 -4.24 -0.33
CA THR A 129 10.70 -3.03 0.18
C THR A 129 9.72 -2.13 0.91
N ILE A 130 10.08 -1.70 2.12
CA ILE A 130 9.43 -0.58 2.80
C ILE A 130 10.21 0.70 2.49
N PHE A 131 9.56 1.66 1.89
CA PHE A 131 10.07 3.00 1.69
C PHE A 131 9.69 3.89 2.87
N LEU A 132 10.65 4.60 3.45
CA LEU A 132 10.45 5.49 4.60
C LEU A 132 10.93 6.90 4.29
N GLY A 133 10.10 7.89 4.59
CA GLY A 133 10.45 9.30 4.45
C GLY A 133 11.36 9.75 5.57
N PHE A 134 12.68 9.58 5.43
CA PHE A 134 13.63 10.05 6.46
C PHE A 134 13.63 11.58 6.61
N GLU A 135 13.14 12.30 5.61
CA GLU A 135 12.93 13.75 5.64
C GLU A 135 11.59 14.15 6.31
N ASP A 136 10.70 13.19 6.58
CA ASP A 136 9.48 13.41 7.34
C ASP A 136 9.75 13.36 8.85
N GLU A 137 8.76 13.79 9.63
CA GLU A 137 8.84 13.77 11.09
C GLU A 137 8.86 12.33 11.64
N LEU A 138 9.83 12.04 12.51
CA LEU A 138 10.04 10.76 13.18
C LEU A 138 8.75 10.19 13.80
N GLY A 139 7.99 11.04 14.51
CA GLY A 139 6.73 10.66 15.14
C GLY A 139 5.69 10.19 14.13
N LEU A 140 5.51 10.91 13.02
CA LEU A 140 4.61 10.49 11.94
C LEU A 140 5.05 9.19 11.29
N VAL A 141 6.33 9.07 10.95
CA VAL A 141 6.83 7.87 10.29
C VAL A 141 6.72 6.66 11.20
N ALA A 142 6.81 6.80 12.53
CA ALA A 142 6.57 5.69 13.46
C ALA A 142 5.18 5.05 13.29
N HIS A 143 4.13 5.86 13.12
CA HIS A 143 2.78 5.33 12.92
C HIS A 143 2.61 4.65 11.55
N PHE A 144 3.06 5.32 10.49
CA PHE A 144 2.94 4.75 9.14
C PHE A 144 3.85 3.53 8.96
N PHE A 145 5.03 3.52 9.56
CA PHE A 145 5.91 2.36 9.55
C PHE A 145 5.22 1.12 10.10
N VAL A 146 4.49 1.21 11.21
CA VAL A 146 3.78 0.05 11.77
C VAL A 146 2.73 -0.49 10.80
N HIS A 147 2.02 0.39 10.08
CA HIS A 147 1.07 0.02 9.05
C HIS A 147 1.77 -0.70 7.88
N GLU A 148 2.77 -0.08 7.26
CA GLU A 148 3.51 -0.65 6.14
C GLU A 148 4.25 -1.95 6.51
N ALA A 149 4.83 -1.99 7.71
CA ALA A 149 5.47 -3.19 8.25
C ALA A 149 4.46 -4.32 8.46
N THR A 150 3.21 -4.00 8.80
CA THR A 150 2.17 -5.01 8.95
C THR A 150 1.81 -5.64 7.60
N HIS A 151 1.76 -4.85 6.52
CA HIS A 151 1.63 -5.43 5.17
C HIS A 151 2.80 -6.36 4.84
N ALA A 152 4.03 -5.98 5.19
CA ALA A 152 5.20 -6.84 4.99
C ALA A 152 5.18 -8.14 5.81
N LEU A 153 4.34 -8.23 6.84
CA LEU A 153 4.17 -9.40 7.71
C LEU A 153 2.90 -10.20 7.38
N ASP A 154 2.14 -9.78 6.38
CA ASP A 154 0.91 -10.43 5.96
C ASP A 154 1.17 -11.40 4.80
N ASP A 155 1.29 -12.68 5.14
CA ASP A 155 1.57 -13.76 4.18
C ASP A 155 0.45 -13.97 3.14
N LEU A 156 -0.74 -13.37 3.34
CA LEU A 156 -1.85 -13.46 2.39
C LEU A 156 -1.69 -12.51 1.21
N ILE A 157 -1.03 -11.35 1.39
CA ILE A 157 -0.91 -10.33 0.34
C ILE A 157 -0.32 -10.88 -0.96
N PRO A 158 0.81 -11.63 -0.95
CA PRO A 158 1.34 -12.20 -2.18
C PRO A 158 0.37 -13.18 -2.87
N GLN A 159 -0.34 -13.99 -2.09
CA GLN A 159 -1.26 -15.01 -2.61
C GLN A 159 -2.51 -14.37 -3.21
N GLU A 160 -3.07 -13.37 -2.54
CA GLU A 160 -4.23 -12.59 -3.01
C GLU A 160 -3.91 -11.81 -4.28
N TYR A 161 -2.69 -11.25 -4.35
CA TYR A 161 -2.23 -10.59 -5.55
C TYR A 161 -2.13 -11.54 -6.76
N GLU A 162 -1.65 -12.77 -6.57
CA GLU A 162 -1.65 -13.77 -7.64
C GLU A 162 -3.07 -14.06 -8.16
N VAL A 163 -4.05 -14.14 -7.26
CA VAL A 163 -5.46 -14.32 -7.62
C VAL A 163 -5.99 -13.11 -8.39
N ASP A 164 -5.71 -11.90 -7.92
CA ASP A 164 -6.12 -10.66 -8.61
C ASP A 164 -5.53 -10.58 -10.02
N MET A 165 -4.28 -11.00 -10.17
CA MET A 165 -3.58 -11.06 -11.45
C MET A 165 -4.22 -12.05 -12.43
N ILE A 166 -4.74 -13.19 -11.95
CA ILE A 166 -5.48 -14.14 -12.80
C ILE A 166 -6.73 -13.48 -13.39
N TYR A 167 -7.53 -12.80 -12.57
CA TYR A 167 -8.75 -12.14 -13.03
C TYR A 167 -8.46 -10.94 -13.92
N TYR A 168 -7.43 -10.15 -13.59
CA TYR A 168 -6.98 -9.05 -14.42
C TYR A 168 -6.52 -9.54 -15.80
N ASN A 169 -5.69 -10.58 -15.85
CA ASN A 169 -5.21 -11.12 -17.12
C ASN A 169 -6.35 -11.72 -17.93
N THR A 170 -7.31 -12.39 -17.30
CA THR A 170 -8.53 -12.88 -17.96
C THR A 170 -9.32 -11.72 -18.59
N PHE A 171 -9.46 -10.60 -17.89
CA PHE A 171 -10.10 -9.39 -18.42
C PHE A 171 -9.31 -8.80 -19.61
N LYS A 172 -7.98 -8.71 -19.51
CA LYS A 172 -7.12 -8.19 -20.60
C LYS A 172 -7.13 -9.11 -21.83
N ASP A 173 -7.13 -10.42 -21.64
CA ASP A 173 -7.21 -11.39 -22.73
C ASP A 173 -8.57 -11.32 -23.42
N PHE A 174 -9.66 -11.11 -22.68
CA PHE A 174 -10.96 -10.79 -23.27
C PHE A 174 -10.88 -9.53 -24.14
N GLN A 175 -10.34 -8.42 -23.60
CA GLN A 175 -10.20 -7.18 -24.37
C GLN A 175 -9.42 -7.39 -25.67
N ARG A 176 -8.32 -8.14 -25.62
CA ARG A 176 -7.48 -8.43 -26.79
C ARG A 176 -8.20 -9.33 -27.80
N LEU A 177 -8.85 -10.39 -27.34
CA LEU A 177 -9.57 -11.35 -28.20
C LEU A 177 -10.67 -10.67 -29.01
N PHE A 178 -11.34 -9.68 -28.40
CA PHE A 178 -12.42 -8.95 -29.02
C PHE A 178 -12.00 -7.63 -29.67
N GLY A 179 -10.71 -7.31 -29.74
CA GLY A 179 -10.21 -6.09 -30.40
C GLY A 179 -10.64 -4.79 -29.71
N LEU A 180 -10.75 -4.82 -28.38
CA LEU A 180 -11.05 -3.66 -27.53
C LEU A 180 -9.78 -2.94 -27.07
N ASP A 181 -8.61 -3.43 -27.47
CA ASP A 181 -7.29 -2.88 -27.18
C ASP A 181 -6.66 -2.16 -28.39
N ARG A 182 -7.41 -1.99 -29.48
CA ARG A 182 -6.96 -1.36 -30.73
C ARG A 182 -8.03 -0.44 -31.29
N GLU A 183 -7.62 0.62 -31.97
CA GLU A 183 -8.51 1.54 -32.67
C GLU A 183 -8.67 1.16 -34.16
N PRO A 184 -9.91 1.17 -34.71
CA PRO A 184 -11.17 1.37 -34.00
C PRO A 184 -11.53 0.14 -33.16
N MET A 185 -12.07 0.37 -31.97
CA MET A 185 -12.57 -0.72 -31.12
C MET A 185 -13.73 -1.45 -31.80
N LYS A 186 -13.74 -2.78 -31.71
CA LYS A 186 -14.86 -3.60 -32.21
C LYS A 186 -16.14 -3.30 -31.42
N GLU A 187 -17.27 -3.16 -32.11
CA GLU A 187 -18.58 -3.21 -31.45
C GLU A 187 -18.87 -4.64 -30.96
N LEU A 188 -19.14 -4.76 -29.67
CA LEU A 188 -19.53 -6.02 -29.05
C LEU A 188 -21.01 -6.31 -29.30
N THR A 189 -21.32 -7.58 -29.51
CA THR A 189 -22.69 -8.10 -29.39
C THR A 189 -23.19 -8.00 -27.95
N SER A 190 -24.51 -8.10 -27.73
CA SER A 190 -25.09 -8.10 -26.38
C SER A 190 -24.55 -9.24 -25.51
N TYR A 191 -24.27 -10.41 -26.10
CA TYR A 191 -23.67 -11.54 -25.39
C TYR A 191 -22.22 -11.27 -24.98
N GLU A 192 -21.38 -10.80 -25.90
CA GLU A 192 -19.98 -10.44 -25.61
C GLU A 192 -19.92 -9.33 -24.56
N THR A 193 -20.81 -8.33 -24.66
CA THR A 193 -20.94 -7.26 -23.67
C THR A 193 -21.27 -7.83 -22.29
N SER A 194 -22.29 -8.69 -22.18
CA SER A 194 -22.67 -9.32 -20.91
C SER A 194 -21.53 -10.14 -20.30
N LYS A 195 -20.76 -10.87 -21.12
CA LYS A 195 -19.61 -11.65 -20.64
C LYS A 195 -18.43 -10.79 -20.20
N MET A 196 -18.18 -9.69 -20.90
CA MET A 196 -17.19 -8.71 -20.47
C MET A 196 -17.54 -8.13 -19.09
N TYR A 197 -18.81 -7.76 -18.89
CA TYR A 197 -19.29 -7.24 -17.60
C TYR A 197 -19.14 -8.28 -16.48
N GLU A 198 -19.50 -9.54 -16.71
CA GLU A 198 -19.32 -10.61 -15.72
C GLU A 198 -17.85 -10.77 -15.29
N ILE A 199 -16.92 -10.78 -16.25
CA ILE A 199 -15.48 -10.87 -15.98
C ILE A 199 -14.98 -9.63 -15.24
N TYR A 200 -15.44 -8.45 -15.64
CA TYR A 200 -15.10 -7.19 -14.99
C TYR A 200 -15.58 -7.16 -13.53
N GLU A 201 -16.84 -7.54 -13.27
CA GLU A 201 -17.40 -7.59 -11.92
C GLU A 201 -16.65 -8.58 -11.02
N LEU A 202 -16.28 -9.74 -11.56
CA LEU A 202 -15.49 -10.71 -10.81
C LEU A 202 -14.10 -10.16 -10.46
N LYS A 203 -13.44 -9.51 -11.41
CA LYS A 203 -12.15 -8.84 -11.20
C LYS A 203 -12.25 -7.73 -10.14
N GLU A 204 -13.25 -6.85 -10.23
CA GLU A 204 -13.43 -5.77 -9.25
C GLU A 204 -13.80 -6.31 -7.86
N ARG A 205 -14.61 -7.37 -7.77
CA ARG A 205 -14.96 -8.01 -6.50
C ARG A 205 -13.74 -8.55 -5.76
N ASN A 206 -12.92 -9.36 -6.43
CA ASN A 206 -11.72 -9.93 -5.80
C ASN A 206 -10.74 -8.84 -5.35
N ARG A 207 -10.42 -7.90 -6.25
CA ARG A 207 -9.55 -6.76 -5.94
C ARG A 207 -10.05 -5.97 -4.73
N THR A 208 -11.35 -5.65 -4.69
CA THR A 208 -11.96 -4.86 -3.61
C THR A 208 -11.88 -5.59 -2.27
N GLN A 209 -12.20 -6.89 -2.27
CA GLN A 209 -12.18 -7.72 -1.06
C GLN A 209 -10.77 -7.87 -0.49
N HIS A 210 -9.78 -8.18 -1.33
CA HIS A 210 -8.39 -8.33 -0.90
C HIS A 210 -7.79 -7.01 -0.41
N ALA A 211 -8.00 -5.91 -1.15
CA ALA A 211 -7.55 -4.58 -0.74
C ALA A 211 -8.14 -4.20 0.62
N TYR A 212 -9.46 -4.35 0.80
CA TYR A 212 -10.10 -4.00 2.07
C TYR A 212 -9.55 -4.84 3.23
N ARG A 213 -9.39 -6.15 3.03
CA ARG A 213 -8.87 -7.06 4.06
C ARG A 213 -7.45 -6.67 4.48
N ALA A 214 -6.56 -6.43 3.51
CA ALA A 214 -5.17 -6.06 3.76
C ALA A 214 -5.09 -4.74 4.55
N GLU A 215 -5.82 -3.72 4.12
CA GLU A 215 -5.85 -2.41 4.77
C GLU A 215 -6.46 -2.48 6.17
N ARG A 216 -7.58 -3.18 6.32
CA ARG A 216 -8.25 -3.33 7.62
C ARG A 216 -7.32 -3.97 8.63
N PHE A 217 -6.60 -5.02 8.23
CA PHE A 217 -5.62 -5.69 9.08
C PHE A 217 -4.47 -4.75 9.49
N ALA A 218 -3.89 -4.02 8.55
CA ALA A 218 -2.81 -3.07 8.83
C ALA A 218 -3.26 -1.92 9.75
N PHE A 219 -4.43 -1.34 9.51
CA PHE A 219 -5.00 -0.31 10.37
C PHE A 219 -5.35 -0.81 11.78
N ASP A 220 -5.74 -2.08 11.93
CA ASP A 220 -6.00 -2.65 13.25
C ASP A 220 -4.71 -2.75 14.06
N GLN A 221 -3.60 -3.20 13.43
CA GLN A 221 -2.29 -3.23 14.09
C GLN A 221 -1.78 -1.82 14.42
N GLN A 222 -1.92 -0.88 13.49
CA GLN A 222 -1.60 0.52 13.72
C GLN A 222 -2.44 1.13 14.85
N GLY A 223 -3.73 0.77 14.95
CA GLY A 223 -4.64 1.23 15.99
C GLY A 223 -4.23 0.75 17.39
N ILE A 224 -3.81 -0.51 17.51
CA ILE A 224 -3.24 -1.06 18.75
C ILE A 224 -1.98 -0.30 19.14
N PHE A 225 -1.04 -0.11 18.19
CA PHE A 225 0.18 0.66 18.43
C PHE A 225 -0.13 2.10 18.88
N THR A 226 -1.02 2.77 18.15
CA THR A 226 -1.42 4.15 18.43
C THR A 226 -2.05 4.26 19.81
N SER A 227 -2.89 3.30 20.20
CA SER A 227 -3.50 3.29 21.54
C SER A 227 -2.43 3.18 22.63
N GLN A 228 -1.44 2.29 22.48
CA GLN A 228 -0.34 2.12 23.45
C GLN A 228 0.56 3.36 23.52
N VAL A 229 0.84 4.02 22.40
CA VAL A 229 1.61 5.27 22.38
C VAL A 229 0.92 6.38 23.19
N LEU A 230 -0.40 6.46 23.07
CA LEU A 230 -1.24 7.48 23.68
C LEU A 230 -1.64 7.20 25.14
N GLU A 231 -1.27 6.03 25.69
CA GLU A 231 -1.43 5.74 27.13
C GLU A 231 -0.46 6.55 27.99
N ALA A 232 0.66 7.00 27.42
CA ALA A 232 1.62 7.84 28.11
C ALA A 232 1.08 9.27 28.30
N ASN A 233 1.22 9.82 29.50
CA ASN A 233 0.82 11.20 29.79
C ASN A 233 1.90 12.20 29.36
N ASP A 234 1.97 12.49 28.06
CA ASP A 234 2.89 13.46 27.46
C ASP A 234 2.29 14.15 26.21
N CYS A 235 3.11 14.92 25.49
CA CYS A 235 2.67 15.70 24.35
C CYS A 235 2.32 14.89 23.09
N TYR A 236 2.49 13.56 23.07
CA TYR A 236 2.26 12.76 21.87
C TYR A 236 0.79 12.82 21.42
N GLU A 237 -0.16 12.82 22.36
CA GLU A 237 -1.58 12.94 22.02
C GLU A 237 -1.91 14.26 21.32
N GLU A 238 -1.37 15.36 21.84
CA GLU A 238 -1.54 16.68 21.23
C GLU A 238 -0.87 16.75 19.85
N TYR A 239 0.34 16.20 19.73
CA TYR A 239 1.09 16.10 18.48
C TYR A 239 0.26 15.40 17.39
N ILE A 240 -0.32 14.24 17.71
CA ILE A 240 -1.18 13.48 16.79
C ILE A 240 -2.46 14.24 16.47
N SER A 241 -3.10 14.84 17.47
CA SER A 241 -4.31 15.64 17.27
C SER A 241 -4.09 16.79 16.28
N GLN A 242 -2.97 17.53 16.42
CA GLN A 242 -2.64 18.63 15.51
C GLN A 242 -2.38 18.16 14.08
N HIS A 243 -1.70 17.02 13.90
CA HIS A 243 -1.53 16.45 12.56
C HIS A 243 -2.85 15.97 11.94
N ARG A 244 -3.77 15.41 12.74
CA ARG A 244 -5.11 15.06 12.25
C ARG A 244 -5.88 16.30 11.81
N GLU A 245 -5.84 17.37 12.61
CA GLU A 245 -6.58 18.59 12.33
C GLU A 245 -5.99 19.37 11.13
N ARG A 246 -4.69 19.63 11.14
CA ARG A 246 -4.00 20.53 10.20
C ARG A 246 -3.58 19.82 8.93
N ASN A 247 -3.05 18.60 9.06
CA ASN A 247 -2.48 17.84 7.95
C ASN A 247 -3.45 16.80 7.37
N LYS A 248 -4.63 16.66 8.00
CA LYS A 248 -5.64 15.65 7.64
C LYS A 248 -5.05 14.24 7.65
N LEU A 249 -4.03 14.02 8.49
CA LEU A 249 -3.42 12.71 8.66
C LEU A 249 -4.34 11.85 9.51
N LYS A 250 -4.38 10.57 9.17
CA LYS A 250 -5.45 9.68 9.60
C LYS A 250 -4.90 8.70 10.64
N LEU A 251 -4.59 9.28 11.80
CA LEU A 251 -3.94 8.62 12.94
C LEU A 251 -4.99 8.29 13.99
N TYR A 252 -5.77 7.24 13.75
CA TYR A 252 -6.88 6.84 14.60
C TYR A 252 -6.45 5.77 15.62
N ARG A 253 -7.05 5.80 16.82
CA ARG A 253 -7.01 4.64 17.74
C ARG A 253 -7.79 3.46 17.16
N HIS A 254 -8.91 3.76 16.50
CA HIS A 254 -9.71 2.82 15.72
C HIS A 254 -10.11 3.49 14.41
N THR A 255 -9.50 3.06 13.31
CA THR A 255 -9.79 3.60 11.97
C THR A 255 -11.19 3.16 11.52
N PRO A 256 -12.10 4.09 11.15
CA PRO A 256 -13.42 3.71 10.62
C PRO A 256 -13.33 3.14 9.21
N ASP A 257 -14.22 2.22 8.85
CA ASP A 257 -14.19 1.57 7.51
C ASP A 257 -14.45 2.57 6.37
N ASP A 258 -15.32 3.55 6.58
CA ASP A 258 -15.53 4.65 5.62
C ASP A 258 -14.22 5.38 5.30
N HIS A 259 -13.28 5.46 6.24
CA HIS A 259 -11.97 6.00 5.91
C HIS A 259 -11.25 5.06 4.95
N ILE A 260 -11.16 3.76 5.24
CA ILE A 260 -10.47 2.79 4.38
C ILE A 260 -11.05 2.85 2.97
N PHE A 261 -12.38 2.82 2.85
CA PHE A 261 -13.05 2.94 1.55
C PHE A 261 -12.65 4.21 0.78
N ASN A 262 -12.71 5.36 1.44
CA ASN A 262 -12.40 6.64 0.79
C ASN A 262 -10.90 6.85 0.50
N ALA A 263 -10.01 6.28 1.30
CA ALA A 263 -8.56 6.49 1.13
C ALA A 263 -7.98 5.63 0.03
N TYR A 264 -8.48 4.39 -0.09
CA TYR A 264 -7.97 3.38 -1.01
C TYR A 264 -8.89 3.15 -2.21
N ASP A 265 -9.89 4.04 -2.40
CA ASP A 265 -10.84 4.00 -3.51
C ASP A 265 -11.52 2.62 -3.67
N ILE A 266 -11.88 2.04 -2.52
CA ILE A 266 -12.50 0.71 -2.45
C ILE A 266 -14.00 0.90 -2.62
N ASN A 267 -14.54 0.30 -3.68
CA ASN A 267 -15.97 0.35 -3.93
C ASN A 267 -16.69 -0.68 -3.06
N LYS A 268 -17.40 -0.17 -2.03
CA LYS A 268 -18.19 -0.97 -1.09
C LYS A 268 -19.28 -1.83 -1.73
N ASP A 269 -19.72 -1.53 -2.96
CA ASP A 269 -20.73 -2.32 -3.66
C ASP A 269 -20.19 -3.71 -4.07
N TYR A 270 -18.88 -3.90 -3.98
CA TYR A 270 -18.17 -5.14 -4.27
C TYR A 270 -17.69 -5.91 -3.03
N LEU A 271 -18.07 -5.49 -1.81
CA LEU A 271 -17.81 -6.20 -0.56
C LEU A 271 -18.97 -7.11 -0.18
#